data_AF-A0A3P6FWR3-F1
#
_entry.id   AF-A0A3P6FWR3-F1
#
_cell.length_a   1.000
_cell.length_b   1.000
_cell.length_c   1.000
_cell.angle_alpha   90.00
_cell.angle_beta   90.00
_cell.angle_gamma   90.00
#
_symmetry.space_group_name_H-M   'P 1'
#
loop_
_entity.id
_entity.type
_entity.pdbx_description
1 polymer ?
#
loop_
_entity_poly.entity_id
_entity_poly.type
_entity_poly.pdbx_seq_one_letter_code
_entity_poly.pdbx_strand_id
1 'polypeptide(L)'
;MTYHSIVVFLHFIHSSYALHWLSKVILDAVPENLENNKENVYISNSSPQSAYKAYLNQFQRDFSMFLTLRSEEIVSNGRMVLTFIGRNTLNSDQFYRDCCHVWTLLSKSLGDLVFEVYIYI
;
A
#
# COMPACT_ATOMS: atom_id res chain seq x y z
N MET A 1 30.65 -3.45 -28.61
CA MET A 1 29.70 -3.98 -27.60
C MET A 1 30.12 -3.40 -26.26
N THR A 2 29.55 -2.26 -25.90
CA THR A 2 29.84 -1.56 -24.64
C THR A 2 29.01 -2.20 -23.53
N TYR A 3 29.69 -2.88 -22.60
CA TYR A 3 29.13 -3.22 -21.31
C TYR A 3 28.80 -1.89 -20.61
N HIS A 4 27.53 -1.53 -20.53
CA HIS A 4 27.09 -0.63 -19.47
C HIS A 4 27.17 -1.47 -18.19
N SER A 5 28.36 -1.53 -17.60
CA SER A 5 28.53 -2.00 -16.24
C SER A 5 27.66 -1.10 -15.36
N ILE A 6 26.55 -1.63 -14.87
CA ILE A 6 25.86 -1.05 -13.72
C ILE A 6 26.92 -1.00 -12.63
N VAL A 7 27.42 0.19 -12.34
CA VAL A 7 28.34 0.40 -11.24
C VAL A 7 27.50 0.13 -10.00
N VAL A 8 27.71 -0.98 -9.29
CA VAL A 8 27.16 -1.16 -7.94
C VAL A 8 27.81 -0.10 -7.05
N PHE A 9 27.02 0.82 -6.49
CA PHE A 9 27.56 2.01 -5.81
C PHE A 9 26.99 2.24 -4.40
N LEU A 10 25.93 1.53 -4.01
CA LEU A 10 25.29 1.72 -2.71
C LEU A 10 25.80 0.71 -1.68
N HIS A 11 26.45 1.19 -0.63
CA HIS A 11 26.82 0.38 0.54
C HIS A 11 25.65 0.18 1.51
N PHE A 12 24.75 1.17 1.57
CA PHE A 12 23.65 1.20 2.49
C PHE A 12 22.42 1.83 1.85
N ILE A 13 21.28 1.16 1.97
CA ILE A 13 19.98 1.66 1.51
C ILE A 13 19.07 1.80 2.72
N HIS A 14 18.49 2.98 2.87
CA HIS A 14 17.48 3.25 3.88
C HIS A 14 16.19 3.72 3.23
N SER A 15 15.08 3.13 3.61
CA SER A 15 13.75 3.60 3.23
C SER A 15 12.84 3.55 4.44
N SER A 16 12.20 4.68 4.73
CA SER A 16 11.32 4.84 5.88
C SER A 16 9.98 5.41 5.43
N TYR A 17 8.90 4.72 5.79
CA TYR A 17 7.51 5.11 5.49
C TYR A 17 7.22 5.36 4.01
N ALA A 18 7.95 4.73 3.09
CA ALA A 18 7.71 4.87 1.65
C ALA A 18 7.10 3.61 1.01
N LEU A 19 7.50 2.41 1.45
CA LEU A 19 7.18 1.16 0.74
C LEU A 19 5.74 0.67 0.89
N HIS A 20 4.95 1.29 1.78
CA HIS A 20 3.52 0.99 1.90
C HIS A 20 2.67 1.77 0.89
N TRP A 21 3.25 2.74 0.18
CA TRP A 21 2.61 3.41 -0.94
C TRP A 21 2.72 2.55 -2.19
N LEU A 22 1.56 2.22 -2.77
CA LEU A 22 1.49 1.43 -4.00
C LEU A 22 1.80 2.30 -5.21
N SER A 23 2.39 1.69 -6.24
CA SER A 23 2.75 2.39 -7.49
C SER A 23 1.54 2.88 -8.27
N LYS A 24 0.38 2.25 -8.06
CA LYS A 24 -0.90 2.61 -8.68
C LYS A 24 -2.08 2.23 -7.81
N VAL A 25 -3.22 2.88 -8.09
CA VAL A 25 -4.50 2.57 -7.45
C VAL A 25 -5.01 1.22 -7.93
N ILE A 26 -5.65 0.47 -7.03
CA ILE A 26 -6.26 -0.84 -7.29
C ILE A 26 -7.66 -0.66 -7.90
N LEU A 27 -7.76 0.07 -9.01
CA LEU A 27 -9.02 0.18 -9.76
C LEU A 27 -9.07 -0.89 -10.87
N ASP A 28 -7.96 -1.09 -11.59
CA ASP A 28 -7.92 -1.98 -12.78
C ASP A 28 -8.01 -3.48 -12.47
N ALA A 29 -7.74 -3.89 -11.24
CA ALA A 29 -7.68 -5.31 -10.84
C ALA A 29 -8.98 -5.80 -10.19
N VAL A 30 -10.00 -4.95 -10.16
CA VAL A 30 -11.22 -5.23 -9.42
C VAL A 30 -12.38 -5.34 -10.41
N PRO A 31 -13.07 -6.50 -10.48
CA PRO A 31 -14.32 -6.56 -11.23
C PRO A 31 -15.27 -5.45 -10.73
N GLU A 32 -16.15 -4.96 -11.61
CA GLU A 32 -17.18 -3.90 -11.41
C GLU A 32 -17.87 -3.91 -10.03
N ASN A 33 -17.86 -5.05 -9.35
CA ASN A 33 -18.37 -5.38 -8.04
C ASN A 33 -17.77 -4.58 -6.84
N LEU A 34 -16.81 -3.67 -7.04
CA LEU A 34 -16.40 -2.72 -5.97
C LEU A 34 -17.39 -1.56 -5.80
N GLU A 35 -18.56 -1.61 -6.43
CA GLU A 35 -19.69 -0.79 -6.02
C GLU A 35 -19.96 -0.86 -4.50
N ASN A 36 -19.54 -1.94 -3.84
CA ASN A 36 -19.70 -2.13 -2.39
C ASN A 36 -18.64 -1.44 -1.51
N ASN A 37 -17.60 -0.80 -2.05
CA ASN A 37 -16.68 0.03 -1.24
C ASN A 37 -16.78 1.53 -1.58
N LYS A 38 -17.91 1.96 -2.18
CA LYS A 38 -18.17 3.37 -2.54
C LYS A 38 -18.04 4.35 -1.36
N GLU A 39 -18.09 3.85 -0.13
CA GLU A 39 -18.06 4.68 1.09
C GLU A 39 -16.67 4.77 1.75
N ASN A 40 -15.68 3.99 1.33
CA ASN A 40 -14.35 4.03 1.96
C ASN A 40 -13.24 4.40 0.97
N VAL A 41 -12.31 5.24 1.41
CA VAL A 41 -11.13 5.63 0.61
C VAL A 41 -10.01 4.59 0.59
N TYR A 42 -10.14 3.51 1.37
CA TYR A 42 -9.17 2.42 1.48
C TYR A 42 -9.88 1.11 1.84
N ILE A 43 -9.15 -0.02 1.84
CA ILE A 43 -9.70 -1.29 2.33
C ILE A 43 -10.09 -1.19 3.80
N SER A 44 -11.29 -1.65 4.12
CA SER A 44 -11.91 -1.58 5.45
C SER A 44 -12.58 -2.93 5.79
N ASN A 45 -13.13 -3.04 6.99
CA ASN A 45 -13.82 -4.26 7.45
C ASN A 45 -15.03 -4.61 6.58
N SER A 46 -15.64 -3.63 5.91
CA SER A 46 -16.75 -3.86 5.00
C SER A 46 -16.30 -4.21 3.57
N SER A 47 -15.00 -4.11 3.27
CA SER A 47 -14.47 -4.44 1.95
C SER A 47 -14.53 -5.95 1.69
N PRO A 48 -14.89 -6.37 0.46
CA PRO A 48 -14.90 -7.78 0.10
C PRO A 48 -13.49 -8.37 0.09
N GLN A 49 -13.37 -9.68 0.29
CA GLN A 49 -12.08 -10.40 0.28
C GLN A 49 -11.28 -10.19 -1.02
N SER A 50 -11.97 -9.99 -2.14
CA SER A 50 -11.35 -9.66 -3.43
C SER A 50 -10.55 -8.36 -3.40
N ALA A 51 -11.03 -7.34 -2.67
CA ALA A 51 -10.32 -6.07 -2.51
C ALA A 51 -9.01 -6.27 -1.73
N TYR A 52 -9.05 -7.00 -0.61
CA TYR A 52 -7.85 -7.37 0.15
C TYR A 52 -6.81 -8.09 -0.71
N LYS A 53 -7.26 -9.08 -1.50
CA LYS A 53 -6.38 -9.83 -2.41
C LYS A 53 -5.77 -8.94 -3.47
N ALA A 54 -6.53 -7.99 -4.02
CA ALA A 54 -6.04 -7.09 -5.05
C ALA A 54 -4.97 -6.11 -4.50
N TYR A 55 -5.17 -5.55 -3.31
CA TYR A 55 -4.16 -4.73 -2.62
C TYR A 55 -2.89 -5.53 -2.30
N LEU A 56 -3.03 -6.74 -1.76
CA LEU A 56 -1.90 -7.61 -1.46
C LEU A 56 -1.09 -7.94 -2.72
N ASN A 57 -1.76 -8.32 -3.81
CA ASN A 57 -1.10 -8.63 -5.08
C ASN A 57 -0.32 -7.44 -5.64
N GLN A 58 -0.85 -6.23 -5.54
CA GLN A 58 -0.14 -5.03 -5.98
C GLN A 58 1.06 -4.72 -5.09
N PHE A 59 0.90 -4.80 -3.76
CA PHE A 59 2.02 -4.64 -2.84
C PHE A 59 3.14 -5.64 -3.12
N GLN A 60 2.80 -6.92 -3.34
CA GLN A 60 3.79 -7.95 -3.67
C GLN A 60 4.54 -7.64 -4.97
N ARG A 61 3.86 -7.16 -6.01
CA ARG A 61 4.49 -6.72 -7.26
C ARG A 61 5.43 -5.54 -7.03
N ASP A 62 4.95 -4.49 -6.38
CA ASP A 62 5.72 -3.25 -6.15
C ASP A 62 6.94 -3.51 -5.26
N PHE A 63 6.76 -4.24 -4.18
CA PHE A 63 7.83 -4.58 -3.25
C PHE A 63 8.87 -5.51 -3.88
N SER A 64 8.45 -6.51 -4.65
CA SER A 64 9.38 -7.38 -5.38
C SER A 64 10.18 -6.58 -6.41
N MET A 65 9.52 -5.70 -7.17
CA MET A 65 10.19 -4.81 -8.12
C MET A 65 11.21 -3.90 -7.43
N PHE A 66 10.84 -3.30 -6.29
CA PHE A 66 11.76 -2.49 -5.49
C PHE A 66 13.00 -3.30 -5.09
N LEU A 67 12.82 -4.51 -4.55
CA LEU A 67 13.94 -5.37 -4.14
C LEU A 67 14.83 -5.77 -5.33
N THR A 68 14.23 -6.12 -6.48
CA THR A 68 14.97 -6.44 -7.71
C THR A 68 15.84 -5.27 -8.13
N LEU A 69 15.27 -4.06 -8.27
CA LEU A 69 16.02 -2.87 -8.68
C LEU A 69 17.12 -2.51 -7.67
N ARG A 70 16.82 -2.56 -6.37
CA ARG A 70 17.82 -2.25 -5.34
C ARG A 70 18.92 -3.31 -5.25
N SER A 71 18.66 -4.56 -5.63
CA SER A 71 19.67 -5.62 -5.66
C SER A 71 20.74 -5.39 -6.74
N GLU A 72 20.38 -4.69 -7.82
CA GLU A 72 21.31 -4.34 -8.90
C GLU A 72 22.22 -3.15 -8.53
N GLU A 73 21.81 -2.33 -7.56
CA GLU A 73 22.52 -1.11 -7.16
C GLU A 73 23.41 -1.31 -5.92
N ILE A 74 23.06 -2.29 -5.08
CA ILE A 74 23.76 -2.55 -3.82
C ILE A 74 25.05 -3.35 -4.05
N VAL A 75 26.12 -2.97 -3.37
CA VAL A 75 27.39 -3.72 -3.42
C VAL A 75 27.27 -5.06 -2.68
N SER A 76 28.18 -6.00 -2.99
CA SER A 76 28.31 -7.23 -2.21
C SER A 76 28.52 -6.90 -0.72
N ASN A 77 27.78 -7.60 0.16
CA ASN A 77 27.71 -7.33 1.61
C ASN A 77 27.12 -5.98 2.03
N GLY A 78 26.56 -5.19 1.10
CA GLY A 78 25.76 -4.03 1.45
C GLY A 78 24.55 -4.40 2.31
N ARG A 79 23.95 -3.38 2.93
CA ARG A 79 22.81 -3.56 3.83
C ARG A 79 21.65 -2.66 3.46
N MET A 80 20.45 -3.14 3.73
CA MET A 80 19.22 -2.39 3.57
C MET A 80 18.44 -2.41 4.87
N VAL A 81 18.00 -1.23 5.31
CA VAL A 81 17.10 -1.07 6.45
C VAL A 81 15.80 -0.45 5.93
N LEU A 82 14.73 -1.22 6.06
CA LEU A 82 13.41 -0.86 5.58
C LEU A 82 12.46 -0.73 6.76
N THR A 83 11.80 0.41 6.86
CA THR A 83 10.72 0.64 7.83
C THR A 83 9.50 1.13 7.10
N PHE A 84 8.36 0.50 7.30
CA PHE A 84 7.09 0.89 6.70
C PHE A 84 5.94 0.36 7.52
N ILE A 85 4.76 0.91 7.26
CA ILE A 85 3.59 0.58 8.04
C ILE A 85 3.09 -0.82 7.64
N GLY A 86 3.05 -1.71 8.62
CA GLY A 86 2.49 -3.06 8.48
C GLY A 86 1.14 -3.20 9.20
N ARG A 87 0.61 -4.43 9.19
CA ARG A 87 -0.58 -4.83 9.94
C ARG A 87 -0.30 -6.15 10.66
N ASN A 88 -0.81 -6.31 11.87
CA ASN A 88 -0.77 -7.61 12.56
C ASN A 88 -1.96 -8.48 12.10
N THR A 89 -1.67 -9.66 11.55
CA THR A 89 -2.71 -10.60 11.05
C THR A 89 -3.00 -11.76 12.00
N LEU A 90 -2.34 -11.83 13.17
CA LEU A 90 -2.42 -12.96 14.11
C LEU A 90 -3.47 -12.76 15.20
N ASN A 91 -3.97 -11.55 15.42
CA ASN A 91 -5.04 -11.30 16.37
C ASN A 91 -6.41 -11.38 15.68
N SER A 92 -7.39 -11.98 16.36
CA SER A 92 -8.80 -12.03 15.93
C SER A 92 -9.42 -10.64 15.75
N ASP A 93 -8.80 -9.64 16.35
CA ASP A 93 -9.12 -8.22 16.16
C ASP A 93 -8.14 -7.63 15.13
N GLN A 94 -8.28 -8.08 13.88
CA GLN A 94 -7.47 -7.71 12.71
C GLN A 94 -7.53 -6.19 12.35
N PHE A 95 -8.13 -5.40 13.25
CA PHE A 95 -8.56 -4.02 13.03
C PHE A 95 -8.48 -3.15 14.29
N TYR A 96 -8.16 -3.71 15.47
CA TYR A 96 -8.00 -2.90 16.68
C TYR A 96 -6.56 -2.37 16.74
N ARG A 97 -6.43 -1.10 16.33
CA ARG A 97 -5.21 -0.27 16.41
C ARG A 97 -4.22 -0.40 15.23
N ASP A 98 -4.73 -0.64 14.03
CA ASP A 98 -3.92 -0.77 12.80
C ASP A 98 -3.71 0.53 12.01
N CYS A 99 -2.75 0.49 11.08
CA CYS A 99 -2.42 1.49 10.06
C CYS A 99 -3.61 2.07 9.27
N CYS A 100 -4.73 1.38 9.28
CA CYS A 100 -5.94 1.74 8.57
C CYS A 100 -6.79 2.76 9.31
N HIS A 101 -6.48 3.05 10.58
CA HIS A 101 -7.26 3.99 11.39
C HIS A 101 -7.37 5.39 10.77
N VAL A 102 -6.25 5.90 10.23
CA VAL A 102 -6.25 7.21 9.52
C VAL A 102 -7.17 7.19 8.31
N TRP A 103 -7.19 6.09 7.55
CA TRP A 103 -8.03 5.94 6.37
C TRP A 103 -9.51 5.75 6.73
N THR A 104 -9.81 5.07 7.84
CA THR A 104 -11.17 4.97 8.38
C THR A 104 -11.69 6.33 8.83
N LEU A 105 -10.90 7.10 9.57
CA LEU A 105 -11.29 8.45 9.99
C LEU A 105 -11.50 9.36 8.79
N LEU A 106 -10.59 9.31 7.80
CA LEU A 106 -10.71 10.08 6.56
C LEU A 106 -12.00 9.71 5.80
N SER A 107 -12.31 8.42 5.70
CA SER A 107 -13.55 7.95 5.04
C SER A 107 -14.79 8.52 5.75
N LYS A 108 -14.81 8.48 7.09
CA LYS A 108 -15.93 9.03 7.89
C LYS A 108 -16.07 10.54 7.72
N SER A 109 -14.98 11.30 7.86
CA SER A 109 -15.02 12.75 7.69
C SER A 109 -15.45 13.16 6.28
N LEU A 110 -15.05 12.43 5.24
CA LEU A 110 -15.54 12.66 3.88
C LEU A 110 -17.04 12.33 3.75
N GLY A 111 -17.50 11.25 4.39
CA GLY A 111 -18.91 10.91 4.47
C GLY A 111 -19.75 11.99 5.16
N ASP A 112 -19.27 12.54 6.26
CA ASP A 112 -19.93 13.63 7.00
C ASP A 112 -20.05 14.89 6.12
N LEU A 113 -18.98 15.28 5.43
CA LEU A 113 -18.99 16.42 4.50
C LEU A 113 -19.98 16.23 3.34
N VAL A 114 -20.05 15.02 2.80
CA VAL A 114 -21.03 14.67 1.74
C VAL A 114 -22.45 14.77 2.28
N PHE A 115 -22.71 14.25 3.47
CA PHE A 115 -24.01 14.28 4.11
C PHE A 115 -24.48 15.71 4.44
N GLU A 116 -23.58 16.58 4.90
CA GLU A 116 -23.89 17.99 5.12
C GLU A 116 -24.39 18.66 3.82
N VAL A 117 -23.72 18.46 2.70
CA VAL A 117 -24.15 19.03 1.41
C VAL A 117 -25.55 18.54 1.01
N TYR A 118 -25.87 17.26 1.23
CA TYR A 118 -27.19 16.70 0.94
C TYR A 118 -28.31 17.24 1.85
N ILE A 119 -28.01 17.73 3.05
CA ILE A 119 -29.02 18.38 3.92
C ILE A 119 -29.41 19.76 3.39
N TYR A 120 -28.49 20.46 2.70
CA TYR A 120 -28.69 21.83 2.22
C TYR A 120 -29.14 21.93 0.76
N ILE A 121 -29.42 20.81 0.09
CA ILE A 121 -29.96 20.74 -1.29
C ILE A 121 -31.32 20.03 -1.24
#